data_AF-A0AAP9HKK4-F1
#
_entry.id   AF-A0AAP9HKK4-F1
#
_cell.length_a   1.000
_cell.length_b   1.000
_cell.length_c   1.000
_cell.angle_alpha   90.00
_cell.angle_beta   90.00
_cell.angle_gamma   90.00
#
_symmetry.space_group_name_H-M   'P 1'
#
loop_
_entity.id
_entity.type
_entity.pdbx_description
1 polymer ?
#
loop_
_entity_poly.entity_id
_entity_poly.type
_entity_poly.pdbx_seq_one_letter_code
_entity_poly.pdbx_strand_id
1 'polypeptide(L)'
;MRTFTHRYGSDITRDQFNLIRADLEDARKHTAPRQIDLYDVFCAMLYTMKNGCTWRDLPSDFPKWQTVYYYWVLWTKQENPIEMALLTRVLKKLSLSYDLAKAGQLELRS
;
A
#
# COMPACT_ATOMS: atom_id res chain seq x y z
N MET A 1 -3.01 -5.54 -17.45
CA MET A 1 -2.26 -4.75 -16.44
C MET A 1 -0.85 -5.30 -16.38
N ARG A 2 0.17 -4.45 -16.22
CA ARG A 2 1.52 -4.94 -15.92
C ARG A 2 1.55 -5.42 -14.47
N THR A 3 2.05 -6.64 -14.26
CA THR A 3 2.20 -7.27 -12.95
C THR A 3 3.67 -7.49 -12.67
N PHE A 4 4.08 -7.19 -11.45
CA PHE A 4 5.46 -7.32 -11.02
C PHE A 4 5.63 -8.52 -10.08
N THR A 5 6.82 -9.14 -10.09
CA THR A 5 7.13 -10.32 -9.26
C THR A 5 8.12 -9.92 -8.17
N HIS A 6 7.59 -9.42 -7.04
CA HIS A 6 8.38 -9.09 -5.86
C HIS A 6 7.98 -9.98 -4.67
N ARG A 7 8.95 -10.36 -3.85
CA ARG A 7 8.81 -11.26 -2.70
C ARG A 7 9.70 -10.77 -1.55
N TYR A 8 9.46 -9.56 -1.08
CA TYR A 8 10.18 -8.99 0.04
C TYR A 8 9.43 -9.22 1.35
N GLY A 9 10.17 -9.26 2.48
CA GLY A 9 9.54 -9.36 3.80
C GLY A 9 8.75 -8.10 4.21
N SER A 10 8.73 -7.05 3.38
CA SER A 10 7.87 -5.88 3.50
C SER A 10 6.50 -6.07 2.84
N ASP A 11 6.36 -7.08 1.98
CA ASP A 11 5.18 -7.26 1.15
C ASP A 11 4.03 -7.82 1.98
N ILE A 12 2.83 -7.30 1.73
CA ILE A 12 1.60 -7.80 2.34
C ILE A 12 0.95 -8.86 1.44
N THR A 13 0.11 -9.68 2.04
CA THR A 13 -0.69 -10.65 1.28
C THR A 13 -1.70 -9.94 0.38
N ARG A 14 -2.07 -10.58 -0.74
CA ARG A 14 -3.10 -10.05 -1.64
C ARG A 14 -4.46 -9.92 -0.94
N ASP A 15 -4.76 -10.79 0.03
CA ASP A 15 -5.99 -10.71 0.84
C ASP A 15 -6.00 -9.47 1.73
N GLN A 16 -4.91 -9.18 2.43
CA GLN A 16 -4.77 -7.94 3.20
C GLN A 16 -4.87 -6.71 2.29
N PHE A 17 -4.28 -6.77 1.10
CA PHE A 17 -4.39 -5.70 0.12
C PHE A 17 -5.82 -5.49 -0.36
N ASN A 18 -6.59 -6.57 -0.59
CA ASN A 18 -7.99 -6.45 -1.02
C ASN A 18 -8.86 -5.67 -0.02
N LEU A 19 -8.56 -5.71 1.28
CA LEU A 19 -9.28 -4.93 2.30
C LEU A 19 -9.12 -3.41 2.12
N ILE A 20 -7.99 -2.97 1.58
CA ILE A 20 -7.64 -1.55 1.39
C ILE A 20 -7.73 -1.11 -0.06
N ARG A 21 -7.84 -2.06 -0.99
CA ARG A 21 -7.89 -1.81 -2.43
C ARG A 21 -8.98 -0.81 -2.80
N ALA A 22 -10.18 -0.96 -2.24
CA ALA A 22 -11.30 -0.07 -2.50
C ALA A 22 -10.97 1.39 -2.13
N ASP A 23 -10.33 1.61 -0.98
CA ASP A 23 -9.90 2.94 -0.52
C ASP A 23 -8.86 3.56 -1.46
N LEU A 24 -7.93 2.75 -1.98
CA LEU A 24 -6.87 3.21 -2.90
C LEU A 24 -7.38 3.46 -4.32
N GLU A 25 -8.39 2.71 -4.76
CA GLU A 25 -9.00 2.87 -6.09
C GLU A 25 -9.87 4.12 -6.17
N ASP A 26 -10.51 4.53 -5.07
CA ASP A 26 -11.35 5.73 -5.01
C ASP A 26 -10.52 7.04 -5.01
N ALA A 27 -9.26 6.97 -4.56
CA ALA A 27 -8.36 8.12 -4.41
C ALA A 27 -8.05 8.89 -5.71
N ARG A 28 -8.30 8.30 -6.88
CA ARG A 28 -7.93 8.88 -8.18
C ARG A 28 -9.18 9.08 -9.03
N LYS A 29 -9.38 10.31 -9.51
CA LYS A 29 -10.37 10.60 -10.57
C LYS A 29 -10.12 9.70 -11.78
N HIS A 30 -11.17 9.02 -12.26
CA HIS A 30 -11.11 8.03 -13.33
C HIS A 30 -10.92 8.67 -14.71
N THR A 31 -9.82 9.39 -14.93
CA THR A 31 -9.54 10.12 -16.18
C THR A 31 -8.84 9.27 -17.23
N ALA A 32 -8.21 8.15 -16.85
CA ALA A 32 -7.56 7.22 -17.77
C ALA A 32 -7.45 5.81 -17.18
N PRO A 33 -7.54 4.74 -18.01
CA PRO A 33 -7.44 3.36 -17.56
C PRO A 33 -6.07 3.11 -16.90
N ARG A 34 -6.10 2.43 -15.74
CA ARG A 34 -4.87 2.10 -14.99
C ARG A 34 -4.09 1.01 -15.71
N GLN A 35 -2.81 1.29 -15.99
CA GLN A 35 -1.91 0.32 -16.64
C GLN A 35 -1.12 -0.54 -15.65
N ILE A 36 -1.04 -0.12 -14.38
CA ILE A 36 -0.19 -0.68 -13.33
C ILE A 36 -1.08 -1.18 -12.18
N ASP A 37 -0.75 -2.35 -11.62
CA ASP A 37 -1.43 -2.89 -10.43
C ASP A 37 -1.08 -2.03 -9.20
N LEU A 38 -2.10 -1.63 -8.43
CA LEU A 38 -1.92 -0.85 -7.21
C LEU A 38 -1.24 -1.67 -6.11
N TYR A 39 -1.37 -3.00 -6.16
CA TYR A 39 -0.68 -3.91 -5.25
C TYR A 39 0.84 -3.71 -5.33
N ASP A 40 1.37 -3.71 -6.55
CA ASP A 40 2.81 -3.59 -6.80
C ASP A 40 3.34 -2.22 -6.37
N VAL A 41 2.55 -1.17 -6.57
CA VAL A 41 2.86 0.19 -6.11
C VAL A 41 2.87 0.28 -4.58
N PHE A 42 1.87 -0.33 -3.93
CA PHE A 42 1.76 -0.31 -2.48
C PHE A 42 2.87 -1.11 -1.81
N CYS A 43 3.24 -2.28 -2.36
CA CYS A 43 4.35 -3.07 -1.85
C CYS A 43 5.70 -2.35 -2.03
N ALA A 44 5.92 -1.67 -3.17
CA ALA A 44 7.10 -0.83 -3.37
C ALA A 44 7.21 0.28 -2.31
N MET A 45 6.07 0.88 -1.95
CA MET A 45 6.00 1.91 -0.92
C MET A 45 6.33 1.36 0.47
N LEU A 46 5.76 0.20 0.83
CA LEU A 46 6.06 -0.49 2.09
C LEU A 46 7.54 -0.88 2.17
N TYR A 47 8.13 -1.32 1.06
CA TYR A 47 9.55 -1.61 0.98
C TYR A 47 10.40 -0.39 1.31
N THR A 48 10.10 0.77 0.71
CA THR A 48 10.79 2.04 1.00
C THR A 48 10.65 2.43 2.47
N MET A 49 9.45 2.33 3.04
CA MET A 49 9.18 2.68 4.44
C MET A 49 9.89 1.75 5.43
N LYS A 50 9.96 0.44 5.12
CA LYS A 50 10.58 -0.56 5.99
C LYS A 50 12.11 -0.47 5.97
N ASN A 51 12.70 -0.30 4.78
CA ASN A 51 14.15 -0.33 4.59
C ASN A 51 14.80 1.06 4.67
N GLY A 52 14.00 2.13 4.59
CA GLY A 52 14.50 3.50 4.65
C GLY A 52 15.36 3.91 3.43
N CYS A 53 15.14 3.30 2.26
CA CYS A 53 15.92 3.60 1.06
C CYS A 53 15.37 4.82 0.29
N THR A 54 16.17 5.39 -0.63
CA THR A 54 15.66 6.42 -1.53
C THR A 54 14.79 5.78 -2.62
N TRP A 55 13.85 6.55 -3.19
CA TRP A 55 13.00 6.06 -4.29
C TRP A 55 13.81 5.58 -5.51
N ARG A 56 15.00 6.16 -5.74
CA ARG A 56 15.87 5.80 -6.88
C ARG A 56 16.56 4.46 -6.70
N ASP A 57 16.70 4.00 -5.45
CA ASP A 57 17.29 2.70 -5.10
C ASP A 57 16.24 1.58 -5.04
N LEU A 58 15.02 1.85 -5.51
CA LEU A 58 13.97 0.85 -5.57
C LEU A 58 14.37 -0.28 -6.54
N PRO A 59 14.25 -1.56 -6.14
CA PRO A 59 14.55 -2.68 -7.02
C PRO A 59 13.79 -2.65 -8.34
N SER A 60 14.40 -3.16 -9.41
CA SER A 60 13.79 -3.24 -10.75
C SER A 60 12.57 -4.17 -10.81
N ASP A 61 12.39 -5.01 -9.79
CA ASP A 61 11.26 -5.90 -9.64
C ASP A 61 9.97 -5.16 -9.27
N PHE A 62 10.04 -3.86 -8.99
CA PHE A 62 8.89 -3.00 -8.74
C PHE A 62 8.55 -2.09 -9.93
N PRO A 63 7.36 -1.45 -9.93
CA PRO A 63 7.06 -0.37 -10.86
C PRO A 63 8.11 0.73 -10.78
N LYS A 64 8.32 1.44 -11.90
CA LYS A 64 9.24 2.58 -11.97
C LYS A 64 9.01 3.53 -10.80
N TRP A 65 10.08 3.95 -10.15
CA TRP A 65 10.00 4.79 -8.94
C TRP A 65 9.20 6.08 -9.15
N GLN A 66 9.19 6.66 -10.37
CA GLN A 66 8.39 7.86 -10.66
C GLN A 66 6.88 7.59 -10.48
N THR A 67 6.43 6.40 -10.88
CA THR A 67 5.05 5.96 -10.68
C THR A 67 4.77 5.78 -9.20
N VAL A 68 5.65 5.09 -8.48
CA VAL A 68 5.49 4.86 -7.04
C VAL A 68 5.41 6.19 -6.28
N TYR A 69 6.30 7.13 -6.61
CA TYR A 69 6.32 8.47 -6.03
C TYR A 69 5.06 9.28 -6.37
N TYR A 70 4.56 9.19 -7.60
CA TYR A 70 3.29 9.83 -7.97
C TYR A 70 2.14 9.35 -7.08
N TYR A 71 2.02 8.04 -6.84
CA TYR A 71 1.00 7.49 -5.95
C TYR A 71 1.24 7.83 -4.49
N TRP A 72 2.50 7.87 -4.04
CA TRP A 72 2.86 8.39 -2.71
C TRP A 72 2.26 9.78 -2.50
N VAL A 73 2.61 10.73 -3.38
CA VAL A 73 2.11 12.10 -3.29
C VAL A 73 0.59 12.13 -3.32
N LEU A 74 -0.04 11.35 -4.21
CA LEU A 74 -1.49 11.27 -4.31
C LEU A 74 -2.16 10.78 -3.01
N TRP A 75 -1.63 9.73 -2.39
CA TRP A 75 -2.20 9.13 -1.18
C TRP A 75 -1.83 9.85 0.11
N THR A 76 -0.73 10.61 0.11
CA THR A 76 -0.35 11.49 1.24
C THR A 76 -0.99 12.86 1.17
N LYS A 77 -1.52 13.25 0.01
CA LYS A 77 -2.15 14.56 -0.16
C LYS A 77 -3.35 14.66 0.79
N GLN A 78 -3.27 15.60 1.72
CA GLN A 78 -4.41 15.95 2.57
C GLN A 78 -5.28 16.94 1.81
N GLU A 79 -6.55 16.59 1.61
CA GLU A 79 -7.55 17.54 1.10
C GLU A 79 -8.10 18.41 2.23
N ASN A 80 -8.17 17.87 3.45
CA ASN A 80 -8.67 18.55 4.65
C ASN A 80 -7.63 18.46 5.78
N PRO A 81 -7.23 19.58 6.43
CA PRO A 81 -6.27 19.59 7.54
C PRO A 81 -6.70 18.79 8.77
N ILE A 82 -8.00 18.58 8.94
CA ILE A 82 -8.58 17.85 10.08
C ILE A 82 -8.56 16.34 9.83
N GLU A 83 -8.62 15.93 8.57
CA GLU A 83 -8.67 14.51 8.20
C GLU A 83 -7.27 13.91 8.04
N MET A 84 -7.17 12.63 8.39
CA MET A 84 -5.96 11.86 8.15
C MET A 84 -5.78 11.66 6.65
N ALA A 85 -4.54 11.76 6.17
CA ALA A 85 -4.21 11.37 4.81
C ALA A 85 -4.67 9.92 4.52
N LEU A 86 -5.06 9.66 3.27
CA LEU A 86 -5.55 8.36 2.86
C LEU A 86 -4.57 7.23 3.22
N LEU A 87 -3.29 7.45 2.96
CA LEU A 87 -2.24 6.49 3.29
C LEU A 87 -2.24 6.14 4.79
N THR A 88 -2.35 7.15 5.67
CA THR A 88 -2.40 6.94 7.11
C THR A 88 -3.64 6.16 7.53
N ARG A 89 -4.79 6.44 6.93
CA ARG A 89 -6.04 5.70 7.18
C ARG A 89 -5.90 4.22 6.79
N VAL A 90 -5.35 3.97 5.60
CA VAL A 90 -5.10 2.63 5.07
C VAL A 90 -4.12 1.84 5.94
N LEU A 91 -3.01 2.46 6.35
CA LEU A 91 -2.02 1.81 7.21
C LEU A 91 -2.59 1.47 8.60
N LYS A 92 -3.40 2.36 9.19
CA LYS A 92 -4.11 2.07 10.44
C LYS A 92 -5.09 0.91 10.28
N LYS A 93 -5.84 0.87 9.18
CA LYS A 93 -6.77 -0.23 8.88
C LYS A 93 -6.04 -1.57 8.75
N LEU A 94 -4.86 -1.58 8.12
CA LEU A 94 -4.01 -2.77 8.07
C LEU A 94 -3.49 -3.18 9.46
N SER A 95 -2.97 -2.24 10.26
CA SER A 95 -2.50 -2.53 11.63
C SER A 95 -3.63 -3.10 12.49
N LEU A 96 -4.80 -2.47 12.48
CA LEU A 96 -5.98 -2.92 13.22
C LEU A 96 -6.41 -4.33 12.79
N SER A 97 -6.38 -4.62 11.48
CA SER A 97 -6.70 -5.96 10.98
C SER A 97 -5.69 -7.02 11.44
N TYR A 98 -4.41 -6.65 11.54
CA TYR A 98 -3.36 -7.53 12.04
C TYR A 98 -3.52 -7.81 13.53
N ASP A 99 -3.82 -6.79 14.32
CA ASP A 99 -4.05 -6.93 15.77
C ASP A 99 -5.28 -7.79 16.07
N LEU A 100 -6.39 -7.59 15.34
CA LEU A 100 -7.60 -8.42 15.47
C LEU A 100 -7.39 -9.87 15.04
N ALA A 101 -6.67 -10.09 13.94
CA ALA A 101 -6.33 -11.44 13.48
C ALA A 101 -5.44 -12.18 14.48
N LYS A 102 -4.48 -11.48 15.09
CA LYS A 102 -3.61 -12.04 16.14
C LYS A 102 -4.38 -12.34 17.42
N ALA A 103 -5.32 -11.47 17.82
CA ALA A 103 -6.19 -11.68 18.98
C ALA A 103 -7.09 -12.91 18.80
N GLY A 104 -7.72 -13.07 17.64
CA GLY A 104 -8.57 -14.24 17.35
C GLY A 104 -7.80 -15.58 17.31
N GLN A 105 -6.51 -15.56 16.96
CA GLN A 105 -5.64 -16.75 17.01
C GLN A 105 -5.17 -17.11 18.43
N LEU A 106 -5.14 -16.16 19.35
CA LEU A 106 -4.82 -16.39 20.76
C LEU A 106 -5.99 -17.03 21.52
N GLU A 107 -7.22 -16.64 21.21
CA GLU A 107 -8.44 -17.18 21.84
C GLU A 107 -8.70 -18.66 21.47
N LEU A 108 -8.21 -19.14 20.31
CA LEU A 108 -8.37 -20.52 19.86
C LEU A 108 -7.28 -21.48 20.38
N ARG A 109 -6.35 -20.99 21.22
CA ARG A 109 -5.24 -21.77 21.79
C ARG A 109 -5.29 -21.86 23.33
N SER A 110 -6.33 -21.31 23.95
CA SER A 110 -6.70 -21.51 25.37
C SER A 110 -7.83 -22.52 25.50
#